data_AF-A0A4U9U2Q2-F1
#
_entry.id   AF-A0A4U9U2Q2-F1
#
_cell.length_a   1.000
_cell.length_b   1.000
_cell.length_c   1.000
_cell.angle_alpha   90.00
_cell.angle_beta   90.00
_cell.angle_gamma   90.00
#
_symmetry.space_group_name_H-M   'P 1'
#
loop_
_entity.id
_entity.type
_entity.pdbx_description
1 polymer ?
#
loop_
_entity_poly.entity_id
_entity_poly.type
_entity_poly.pdbx_seq_one_letter_code
_entity_poly.pdbx_strand_id
1 'polypeptide(L)'
;MDLLIILTYVALAYGIFKIFKIPVNKWTVPTAALGGVVLVGALILLMNYNHPYTFQAQKAVVSIPITPQVTGIVSEVTGKQNTFIKKGDVLFKIEPTRYQARVDRLQADLMTAIHSIQVLQGQLDEAVAHTSGIIAERDRSI
;
A
#
# COMPACT_ATOMS: atom_id res chain seq x y z
N MET A 1 35.41 -4.42 -7.16
CA MET A 1 35.28 -5.66 -7.97
C MET A 1 36.48 -5.82 -8.89
N ASP A 2 36.86 -4.75 -9.60
CA ASP A 2 37.97 -4.73 -10.56
C ASP A 2 39.33 -5.03 -9.92
N LEU A 3 39.55 -4.55 -8.68
CA LEU A 3 40.75 -4.87 -7.90
C LEU A 3 40.90 -6.38 -7.64
N LEU A 4 39.80 -7.11 -7.40
CA LEU A 4 39.85 -8.56 -7.17
C LEU A 4 40.25 -9.32 -8.45
N ILE A 5 39.80 -8.84 -9.62
CA ILE A 5 40.16 -9.42 -10.92
C ILE A 5 41.65 -9.21 -11.21
N ILE A 6 42.18 -8.01 -10.93
CA ILE A 6 43.61 -7.73 -11.11
C ILE A 6 44.46 -8.57 -10.15
N LEU A 7 44.08 -8.64 -8.86
CA LEU A 7 44.82 -9.40 -7.86
C LEU A 7 44.81 -10.91 -8.15
N THR A 8 43.69 -11.47 -8.61
CA THR A 8 43.61 -12.88 -9.01
C THR A 8 44.45 -13.18 -10.24
N TYR A 9 44.48 -12.28 -11.23
CA TYR A 9 45.37 -12.42 -12.39
C TYR A 9 46.86 -12.40 -12.00
N VAL A 10 47.27 -11.44 -11.15
CA VAL A 10 48.66 -11.35 -10.68
C VAL A 10 49.05 -12.60 -9.87
N ALA A 11 48.15 -13.11 -9.02
CA ALA A 11 48.36 -14.34 -8.26
C ALA A 11 48.50 -15.57 -9.18
N LEU A 12 47.67 -15.69 -10.22
CA LEU A 12 47.75 -16.78 -11.21
C LEU A 12 49.03 -16.69 -12.05
N ALA A 13 49.39 -15.49 -12.52
CA ALA A 13 50.63 -15.28 -13.26
C ALA A 13 51.85 -15.66 -12.41
N TYR A 14 51.92 -15.18 -11.16
CA TYR A 14 52.97 -15.56 -10.23
C TYR A 14 53.00 -17.07 -9.96
N GLY A 15 51.83 -17.71 -9.80
CA GLY A 15 51.69 -19.15 -9.63
C GLY A 15 52.24 -19.94 -10.83
N ILE A 16 51.90 -19.53 -12.06
CA ILE A 16 52.39 -20.14 -13.29
C ILE A 16 53.91 -20.00 -13.40
N PHE A 17 54.47 -18.82 -13.15
CA PHE A 17 55.92 -18.62 -13.16
C PHE A 17 56.64 -19.48 -12.11
N LYS A 18 56.03 -19.66 -10.93
CA LYS A 18 56.61 -20.46 -9.83
C LYS A 18 56.49 -21.98 -10.07
N ILE A 19 55.37 -22.45 -10.64
CA ILE A 19 55.09 -23.87 -10.88
C ILE A 19 55.81 -24.37 -12.14
N PHE A 20 55.81 -23.59 -13.22
CA PHE A 20 56.44 -23.99 -14.48
C PHE A 20 57.94 -23.66 -14.56
N LYS A 21 58.53 -23.07 -13.51
CA LYS A 21 59.96 -22.67 -13.43
C LYS A 21 60.48 -21.99 -14.71
N ILE A 22 59.66 -21.14 -15.32
CA ILE A 22 60.02 -20.46 -16.57
C ILE A 22 61.14 -19.47 -16.24
N PRO A 23 62.28 -19.47 -16.97
CA PRO A 23 63.35 -18.52 -16.72
C PRO A 23 62.82 -17.10 -16.95
N VAL A 24 62.91 -16.26 -15.92
CA VAL A 24 62.60 -14.82 -15.98
C VAL A 24 63.64 -14.11 -16.85
N ASN A 25 63.46 -14.23 -18.16
CA ASN A 25 64.29 -13.57 -19.16
C ASN A 25 63.72 -12.18 -19.50
N LYS A 26 64.52 -11.36 -20.21
CA LYS A 26 64.17 -9.97 -20.60
C LYS A 26 62.90 -9.85 -21.48
N TRP A 27 62.41 -10.94 -22.05
CA TRP A 27 61.29 -11.02 -23.00
C TRP A 27 60.06 -11.74 -22.44
N THR A 28 60.22 -12.72 -21.56
CA THR A 28 59.10 -13.47 -20.96
C THR A 28 58.29 -12.61 -20.00
N VAL A 29 58.96 -11.79 -19.19
CA VAL A 29 58.28 -10.92 -18.22
C VAL A 29 57.47 -9.83 -18.93
N PRO A 30 58.00 -9.11 -19.94
CA PRO A 30 57.20 -8.17 -20.72
C PRO A 30 56.04 -8.80 -21.47
N THR A 31 56.23 -9.99 -22.06
CA THR A 31 55.16 -10.67 -22.82
C THR A 31 54.00 -11.08 -21.92
N ALA A 32 54.29 -11.61 -20.73
CA ALA A 32 53.25 -11.96 -19.75
C ALA A 32 52.54 -10.72 -19.16
N ALA A 33 53.28 -9.63 -18.96
CA ALA A 33 52.69 -8.36 -18.54
C ALA A 33 51.76 -7.78 -19.63
N LEU A 34 52.22 -7.77 -20.88
CA LEU A 34 51.44 -7.29 -22.02
C LEU A 34 50.17 -8.12 -22.25
N GLY A 35 50.31 -9.46 -22.25
CA GLY A 35 49.18 -10.38 -22.36
C GLY A 35 48.18 -10.21 -21.20
N GLY A 36 48.67 -9.92 -20.00
CA GLY A 36 47.83 -9.64 -18.85
C GLY A 36 47.04 -8.35 -18.96
N VAL A 37 47.67 -7.28 -19.41
CA VAL A 37 47.00 -6.00 -19.64
C VAL A 37 45.89 -6.16 -20.68
N VAL A 38 46.16 -6.90 -21.76
CA VAL A 38 45.16 -7.15 -22.83
C VAL A 38 44.01 -8.04 -22.32
N LEU A 39 44.30 -9.15 -21.64
CA LEU A 39 43.28 -10.10 -21.19
C LEU A 39 42.42 -9.52 -20.07
N VAL A 40 43.04 -8.92 -19.06
CA VAL A 40 42.32 -8.29 -17.93
C VAL A 40 41.58 -7.05 -18.40
N GLY A 41 42.19 -6.23 -19.27
CA GLY A 41 41.55 -5.06 -19.87
C GLY A 41 40.32 -5.43 -20.69
N ALA A 42 40.40 -6.46 -21.54
CA ALA A 42 39.27 -6.94 -22.33
C ALA A 42 38.14 -7.49 -21.46
N LEU A 43 38.47 -8.24 -20.39
CA LEU A 43 37.48 -8.79 -19.46
C LEU A 43 36.75 -7.69 -18.68
N ILE A 44 37.49 -6.69 -18.18
CA ILE A 44 36.92 -5.54 -17.47
C ILE A 44 35.98 -4.76 -18.39
N LEU A 45 36.37 -4.54 -19.65
CA LEU A 45 35.54 -3.83 -20.62
C LEU A 45 34.23 -4.57 -20.90
N LEU A 46 34.30 -5.89 -21.09
CA LEU A 46 33.14 -6.75 -21.32
C LEU A 46 32.19 -6.75 -20.12
N MET A 47 32.72 -6.86 -18.91
CA MET A 47 31.93 -6.84 -17.68
C MET A 47 31.29 -5.48 -17.42
N ASN A 48 32.03 -4.38 -17.64
CA ASN A 48 31.51 -3.03 -17.46
C ASN A 48 30.37 -2.73 -18.44
N TYR A 49 30.47 -3.22 -19.68
CA TYR A 49 29.43 -3.10 -20.68
C TYR A 49 28.18 -3.92 -20.33
N ASN A 50 28.35 -5.17 -19.85
CA ASN A 50 27.22 -6.06 -19.56
C ASN A 50 26.56 -5.81 -18.19
N HIS A 51 27.31 -5.25 -17.23
CA HIS A 51 26.82 -4.89 -15.91
C HIS A 51 27.09 -3.41 -15.64
N PRO A 52 26.26 -2.50 -16.20
CA PRO A 52 26.34 -1.10 -15.85
C PRO A 52 26.07 -0.93 -14.35
N TYR A 53 27.14 -0.68 -13.61
CA TYR A 53 27.06 -0.37 -12.18
C TYR A 53 26.57 1.06 -12.03
N THR A 54 25.37 1.24 -11.50
CA THR A 54 24.86 2.55 -11.10
C THR A 54 24.74 2.59 -9.59
N PHE A 55 25.31 3.63 -8.96
CA PHE A 55 25.07 3.93 -7.55
C PHE A 55 23.66 4.51 -7.34
N GLN A 56 23.02 4.97 -8.43
CA GLN A 56 21.69 5.56 -8.43
C GLN A 56 20.68 4.53 -8.91
N ALA A 57 20.17 3.72 -7.99
CA ALA A 57 18.99 2.91 -8.22
C ALA A 57 17.75 3.74 -7.89
N GLN A 58 17.04 4.24 -8.90
CA GLN A 58 15.74 4.87 -8.69
C GLN A 58 14.67 3.78 -8.61
N LYS A 59 14.19 3.51 -7.39
CA LYS A 59 12.99 2.71 -7.20
C LYS A 59 11.78 3.62 -7.39
N ALA A 60 11.12 3.54 -8.54
CA ALA A 60 9.84 4.19 -8.74
C ALA A 60 8.80 3.51 -7.82
N VAL A 61 8.45 4.18 -6.72
CA VAL A 61 7.36 3.75 -5.85
C VAL A 61 6.18 4.68 -6.10
N VAL A 62 5.06 4.12 -6.52
CA VAL A 62 3.81 4.87 -6.65
C VAL A 62 3.24 5.05 -5.25
N SER A 63 3.20 6.29 -4.77
CA SER A 63 2.52 6.64 -3.52
C SER A 63 1.09 7.04 -3.83
N ILE A 64 0.12 6.28 -3.29
CA ILE A 64 -1.30 6.61 -3.41
C ILE A 64 -1.73 7.22 -2.08
N PRO A 65 -2.07 8.53 -2.04
CA PRO A 65 -2.56 9.14 -0.81
C PRO A 65 -3.92 8.55 -0.45
N ILE A 66 -4.10 8.20 0.82
CA ILE A 66 -5.36 7.69 1.36
C ILE A 66 -6.04 8.83 2.11
N THR A 67 -7.20 9.27 1.61
CA THR A 67 -7.98 10.36 2.20
C THR A 67 -9.28 9.84 2.80
N PRO A 68 -9.71 10.36 3.96
CA PRO A 68 -11.04 10.06 4.47
C PRO A 68 -12.12 10.62 3.55
N GLN A 69 -13.26 9.91 3.46
CA GLN A 69 -14.44 10.39 2.74
C GLN A 69 -15.21 11.46 3.52
N VAL A 70 -14.96 11.58 4.83
CA VAL A 70 -15.69 12.48 5.74
C VAL A 70 -14.72 13.38 6.49
N THR A 71 -15.13 14.63 6.72
CA THR A 71 -14.31 15.62 7.44
C THR A 71 -14.45 15.45 8.94
N GLY A 72 -13.36 15.41 9.70
CA GLY A 72 -13.46 15.34 11.15
C GLY A 72 -12.10 15.42 11.83
N ILE A 73 -12.13 15.46 13.16
CA ILE A 73 -10.92 15.46 13.99
C ILE A 73 -10.43 14.01 14.09
N VAL A 74 -9.13 13.80 13.84
CA VAL A 74 -8.52 12.46 13.99
C VAL A 74 -8.31 12.19 15.48
N SER A 75 -8.92 11.12 15.98
CA SER A 75 -8.81 10.70 17.39
C SER A 75 -7.59 9.83 17.64
N GLU A 76 -7.26 8.95 16.70
CA GLU A 76 -6.16 7.99 16.83
C GLU A 76 -5.52 7.72 15.46
N VAL A 77 -4.19 7.64 15.41
CA VAL A 77 -3.44 7.15 14.26
C VAL A 77 -2.84 5.80 14.66
N THR A 78 -3.38 4.72 14.09
CA THR A 78 -3.06 3.35 14.53
C THR A 78 -1.75 2.84 13.91
N GLY A 79 -1.28 3.45 12.82
CA GLY A 79 -0.14 2.97 12.05
C GLY A 79 1.24 3.32 12.63
N LYS A 80 2.12 2.31 12.76
CA LYS A 80 3.57 2.53 12.83
C LYS A 80 4.10 2.86 11.44
N GLN A 81 5.10 3.73 11.36
CA GLN A 81 5.74 4.07 10.09
C GLN A 81 6.48 2.85 9.51
N ASN A 82 6.44 2.71 8.18
CA ASN A 82 7.19 1.71 7.42
C ASN A 82 6.87 0.23 7.74
N THR A 83 5.68 -0.05 8.26
CA THR A 83 5.19 -1.43 8.44
C THR A 83 4.33 -1.86 7.26
N PHE A 84 4.38 -3.15 6.93
CA PHE A 84 3.49 -3.75 5.95
C PHE A 84 2.04 -3.73 6.47
N ILE A 85 1.12 -3.18 5.66
CA ILE A 85 -0.30 -3.03 6.00
C ILE A 85 -1.13 -3.93 5.08
N LYS A 86 -2.14 -4.60 5.64
CA LYS A 86 -3.07 -5.44 4.89
C LYS A 86 -4.33 -4.67 4.52
N LYS A 87 -5.03 -5.14 3.48
CA LYS A 87 -6.33 -4.60 3.10
C LYS A 87 -7.31 -4.76 4.26
N GLY A 88 -7.94 -3.65 4.66
CA GLY A 88 -8.92 -3.62 5.75
C GLY A 88 -8.35 -3.17 7.10
N ASP A 89 -7.03 -2.98 7.20
CA ASP A 89 -6.43 -2.42 8.41
C ASP A 89 -6.84 -0.96 8.61
N VAL A 90 -7.15 -0.60 9.85
CA VAL A 90 -7.53 0.76 10.23
C VAL A 90 -6.27 1.62 10.33
N LEU A 91 -6.22 2.68 9.52
CA LEU A 91 -5.07 3.60 9.48
C LEU A 91 -5.20 4.75 10.48
N PHE A 92 -6.41 5.32 10.56
CA PHE A 92 -6.75 6.41 11.44
C PHE A 92 -8.23 6.33 11.81
N LYS A 93 -8.58 6.78 13.01
CA LYS A 93 -9.96 6.88 13.49
C LYS A 93 -10.35 8.35 13.55
N ILE A 94 -11.56 8.65 13.09
CA ILE A 94 -12.16 9.97 13.19
C ILE A 94 -13.07 9.98 14.42
N GLU A 95 -13.06 11.11 15.14
CA GLU A 95 -13.94 11.34 16.28
C GLU A 95 -15.42 11.23 15.86
N PRO A 96 -16.20 10.33 16.51
CA PRO A 96 -17.54 10.00 16.02
C PRO A 96 -18.66 10.91 16.57
N THR A 97 -18.40 11.78 17.55
CA THR A 97 -19.46 12.44 18.33
C THR A 97 -20.42 13.24 17.47
N ARG A 98 -19.91 14.03 16.52
CA ARG A 98 -20.76 14.80 15.59
C ARG A 98 -21.62 13.88 14.71
N TYR A 99 -21.04 12.78 14.25
CA TYR A 99 -21.71 11.83 13.37
C TYR A 99 -22.77 11.04 14.13
N GLN A 100 -22.46 10.58 15.34
CA GLN A 100 -23.39 9.87 16.20
C GLN A 100 -24.57 10.76 16.58
N ALA A 101 -24.32 12.00 17.01
CA ALA A 101 -25.39 12.96 17.31
C ALA A 101 -26.32 13.21 16.11
N ARG A 102 -25.78 13.17 14.88
CA ARG A 102 -26.59 13.30 13.66
C ARG A 102 -27.45 12.06 13.42
N VAL A 103 -26.89 10.86 13.61
CA VAL A 103 -27.64 9.59 13.51
C VAL A 103 -28.75 9.57 14.55
N ASP A 104 -28.45 9.90 15.81
CA ASP A 104 -29.42 9.90 16.90
C ASP A 104 -30.58 10.85 16.63
N ARG A 105 -30.29 12.05 16.08
CA ARG A 105 -31.32 13.00 15.67
C ARG A 105 -32.22 12.44 14.57
N LEU A 106 -31.64 11.84 13.52
CA LEU A 106 -32.42 11.26 12.43
C LEU A 106 -33.26 10.07 12.90
N GLN A 107 -32.77 9.32 13.87
CA GLN A 107 -33.52 8.23 14.48
C GLN A 107 -34.67 8.74 15.34
N ALA A 108 -34.50 9.84 16.06
CA ALA A 108 -35.59 10.51 16.76
C ALA A 108 -36.66 11.02 15.77
N ASP A 109 -36.26 11.69 14.69
CA ASP A 109 -37.16 12.16 13.64
C ASP A 109 -37.98 11.00 13.01
N LEU A 110 -37.32 9.85 12.78
CA LEU A 110 -37.96 8.63 12.30
C LEU A 110 -39.02 8.11 13.29
N MET A 111 -38.70 8.07 14.59
CA MET A 111 -39.65 7.63 15.63
C MET A 111 -40.85 8.56 15.72
N THR A 112 -40.64 9.88 15.62
CA THR A 112 -41.74 10.85 15.56
C THR A 112 -42.67 10.59 14.37
N ALA A 113 -42.11 10.28 13.20
CA ALA A 113 -42.91 9.94 12.02
C ALA A 113 -43.68 8.61 12.18
N ILE A 114 -43.08 7.59 12.81
CA ILE A 114 -43.78 6.34 13.11
C ILE A 114 -44.95 6.59 14.07
N HIS A 115 -44.74 7.38 15.11
CA HIS A 115 -45.80 7.73 16.05
C HIS A 115 -46.91 8.56 15.39
N SER A 116 -46.59 9.46 14.46
CA SER A 116 -47.62 10.20 13.73
C SER A 116 -48.48 9.27 12.86
N ILE A 117 -47.88 8.26 12.21
CA ILE A 117 -48.62 7.23 11.47
C ILE A 117 -49.54 6.45 12.39
N GLN A 118 -49.09 6.07 13.59
CA GLN A 118 -49.92 5.37 14.57
C GLN A 118 -51.13 6.22 15.01
N VAL A 119 -50.91 7.52 15.24
CA VAL A 119 -52.00 8.45 15.56
C VAL A 119 -52.99 8.57 14.40
N LEU A 120 -52.49 8.69 13.16
CA LEU A 120 -53.33 8.76 11.97
C LEU A 120 -54.14 7.46 11.74
N GLN A 121 -53.56 6.30 12.03
CA GLN A 121 -54.29 5.02 12.00
C GLN A 121 -55.39 4.99 13.06
N GLY A 122 -55.09 5.40 14.29
CA GLY A 122 -56.11 5.50 15.35
C GLY A 122 -57.26 6.44 14.98
N GLN A 123 -56.96 7.59 14.38
CA GLN A 123 -57.98 8.53 13.88
C GLN A 123 -58.82 7.94 12.74
N LEU A 124 -58.19 7.14 11.86
CA LEU A 124 -58.90 6.43 10.81
C LEU A 124 -59.87 5.39 11.38
N ASP A 125 -59.41 4.59 12.34
CA ASP A 125 -60.23 3.57 13.02
C ASP A 125 -61.41 4.22 13.75
N GLU A 126 -61.19 5.36 14.42
CA GLU A 126 -62.24 6.15 15.06
C GLU A 126 -63.27 6.67 14.04
N ALA A 127 -62.82 7.24 12.91
CA ALA A 127 -63.71 7.74 11.86
C ALA A 127 -64.54 6.62 11.21
N VAL A 128 -63.95 5.44 11.02
CA VAL A 128 -64.65 4.24 10.53
C VAL A 128 -65.69 3.78 11.54
N ALA A 129 -65.32 3.68 12.82
CA ALA A 129 -66.23 3.31 13.90
C ALA A 129 -67.41 4.29 13.99
N HIS A 130 -67.16 5.59 13.93
CA HIS A 130 -68.19 6.63 13.94
C HIS A 130 -69.17 6.48 12.76
N THR A 131 -68.65 6.26 11.55
CA THR A 131 -69.49 6.03 10.35
C THR A 131 -70.36 4.77 10.51
N SER A 132 -69.79 3.69 11.03
CA SER A 132 -70.53 2.44 11.27
C SER A 132 -71.64 2.61 12.32
N GLY A 133 -71.40 3.41 13.36
CA GLY A 133 -72.41 3.73 14.37
C GLY A 133 -73.58 4.52 13.79
N ILE A 134 -73.31 5.51 12.92
CA ILE A 134 -74.37 6.25 12.22
C ILE A 134 -75.17 5.34 11.29
N ILE A 135 -74.52 4.41 10.58
CA ILE A 135 -75.22 3.44 9.73
C ILE A 135 -76.14 2.54 10.57
N ALA A 136 -75.67 2.06 11.72
CA ALA A 136 -76.47 1.23 12.62
C ALA A 136 -77.69 1.99 13.19
N GLU A 137 -77.53 3.26 13.55
CA GLU A 137 -78.63 4.10 14.04
C GLU A 137 -79.66 4.36 12.92
N ARG A 138 -79.19 4.64 11.71
CA ARG A 138 -80.06 4.78 10.53
C ARG A 138 -80.89 3.52 10.31
N ASP A 139 -80.26 2.35 10.30
CA ASP A 139 -80.95 1.07 10.01
C ASP A 139 -81.95 0.67 11.11
N ARG A 140 -81.79 1.19 12.34
CA ARG A 140 -82.76 0.99 13.44
C ARG A 140 -84.01 1.86 13.33
N SER A 141 -83.94 2.95 12.57
CA SER A 141 -85.03 3.93 12.42
C SER A 141 -85.96 3.66 11.24
N ILE A 142 -85.69 2.61 10.46
CA ILE A 142 -86.47 2.13 9.32
C ILE A 142 -87.21 0.86 9.73
#